data_AF-A0A9J7BV54-F1
#
_entry.id   AF-A0A9J7BV54-F1
#
_cell.length_a   1.000
_cell.length_b   1.000
_cell.length_c   1.000
_cell.angle_alpha   90.00
_cell.angle_beta   90.00
_cell.angle_gamma   90.00
#
_symmetry.space_group_name_H-M   'P 1'
#
loop_
_entity.id
_entity.type
_entity.pdbx_description
1 polymer ?
#
loop_
_entity_poly.entity_id
_entity_poly.type
_entity_poly.pdbx_seq_one_letter_code
_entity_poly.pdbx_strand_id
1 'polypeptide(L)'
;MASSSRELVHVRDTMSKHYYGRQKFEIETTGDTLKARCNLPFGPKRNCLWFCAVIVSGAAWLNYWMWFSSSSYRHSSWWYLTHGYSADHFDEAIFGTAFSILFVLLGIRLLCPAGAILSCTRSQVTTTRIPWYSFTGRWVTRTYEAIDVSGFRLKYFGSSTGRSVYGIRFYVNGRKKTIFHGSIEPPEAYRILLRLKNLGLDVPADPKLLSRVKIGLLDRKEDELDRRMRI
;
A
#
# COMPACT_ATOMS: atom_id res chain seq x y z
N MET A 1 -27.56 -34.76 -39.33
CA MET A 1 -26.86 -34.89 -38.04
C MET A 1 -25.99 -33.67 -37.84
N ALA A 2 -26.43 -32.75 -36.98
CA ALA A 2 -25.82 -31.45 -36.77
C ALA A 2 -24.64 -31.57 -35.79
N SER A 3 -23.45 -31.20 -36.24
CA SER A 3 -22.24 -31.10 -35.41
C SER A 3 -22.25 -29.76 -34.67
N SER A 4 -22.34 -29.85 -33.35
CA SER A 4 -22.41 -28.75 -32.39
C SER A 4 -21.11 -27.92 -32.39
N SER A 5 -21.19 -26.69 -32.90
CA SER A 5 -20.19 -25.64 -32.73
C SER A 5 -20.15 -25.20 -31.27
N ARG A 6 -19.02 -25.44 -30.59
CA ARG A 6 -18.76 -24.94 -29.24
C ARG A 6 -18.47 -23.43 -29.30
N GLU A 7 -19.40 -22.63 -28.80
CA GLU A 7 -19.17 -21.22 -28.50
C GLU A 7 -18.15 -21.08 -27.35
N LEU A 8 -16.96 -20.60 -27.68
CA LEU A 8 -16.01 -20.03 -26.74
C LEU A 8 -16.59 -18.71 -26.21
N VAL A 9 -17.33 -18.78 -25.10
CA VAL A 9 -17.81 -17.60 -24.38
C VAL A 9 -16.61 -16.90 -23.75
N HIS A 10 -16.03 -15.97 -24.51
CA HIS A 10 -15.00 -15.06 -24.04
C HIS A 10 -15.67 -14.00 -23.15
N VAL A 11 -15.92 -14.33 -21.87
CA VAL A 11 -16.42 -13.37 -20.88
C VAL A 11 -15.32 -12.34 -20.61
N ARG A 12 -15.34 -11.26 -21.38
CA ARG A 12 -14.53 -10.07 -21.18
C ARG A 12 -15.32 -9.16 -20.22
N ASP A 13 -15.25 -9.44 -18.92
CA ASP A 13 -15.79 -8.57 -17.88
C ASP A 13 -14.93 -7.30 -17.74
N THR A 14 -15.02 -6.39 -18.70
CA THR A 14 -14.47 -5.04 -18.61
C THR A 14 -15.46 -4.10 -17.91
N MET A 15 -15.77 -4.36 -16.64
CA MET A 15 -16.46 -3.37 -15.79
C MET A 15 -15.46 -2.32 -15.29
N SER A 16 -15.06 -1.39 -16.17
CA SER A 16 -14.36 -0.17 -15.78
C SER A 16 -15.37 0.91 -15.36
N LYS A 17 -16.06 0.72 -14.23
CA LYS A 17 -16.77 1.81 -13.56
C LYS A 17 -15.77 2.70 -12.83
N HIS A 18 -15.88 4.01 -13.05
CA HIS A 18 -15.05 5.04 -12.41
C HIS A 18 -15.48 5.20 -10.95
N TYR A 19 -14.93 4.37 -10.07
CA TYR A 19 -15.10 4.49 -8.62
C TYR A 19 -14.06 5.47 -8.05
N TYR A 20 -14.47 6.73 -7.85
CA TYR A 20 -13.71 7.67 -7.02
C TYR A 20 -13.76 7.21 -5.56
N GLY A 21 -12.65 6.70 -5.02
CA GLY A 21 -12.43 6.58 -3.57
C GLY A 21 -11.99 5.23 -3.00
N ARG A 22 -12.08 4.12 -3.75
CA ARG A 22 -11.56 2.80 -3.32
C ARG A 22 -10.46 2.32 -4.26
N GLN A 23 -9.41 1.69 -3.71
CA GLN A 23 -8.23 1.23 -4.44
C GLN A 23 -8.64 0.38 -5.65
N LYS A 24 -8.37 0.85 -6.88
CA LYS A 24 -8.73 0.13 -8.10
C LYS A 24 -7.68 -0.97 -8.35
N PHE A 25 -7.93 -2.17 -7.84
CA PHE A 25 -7.21 -3.34 -8.33
C PHE A 25 -7.70 -3.67 -9.72
N GLU A 26 -6.76 -3.77 -10.65
CA GLU A 26 -6.99 -4.34 -11.96
C GLU A 26 -6.55 -5.79 -11.91
N ILE A 27 -7.53 -6.70 -11.98
CA ILE A 27 -7.28 -8.15 -12.00
C ILE A 27 -7.63 -8.61 -13.41
N GLU A 28 -6.60 -8.79 -14.22
CA GLU A 28 -6.69 -9.39 -15.56
C GLU A 28 -6.48 -10.89 -15.43
N THR A 29 -7.46 -11.68 -15.86
CA THR A 29 -7.38 -13.14 -15.86
C THR A 29 -7.61 -13.66 -17.27
N THR A 30 -6.63 -14.40 -17.78
CA THR A 30 -6.73 -15.24 -18.97
C THR A 30 -6.67 -16.70 -18.50
N GLY A 31 -7.13 -17.66 -19.32
CA GLY A 31 -7.19 -19.08 -18.95
C GLY A 31 -5.91 -19.63 -18.31
N ASP A 32 -4.75 -19.14 -18.74
CA ASP A 32 -3.44 -19.61 -18.27
C ASP A 32 -2.61 -18.55 -17.52
N THR A 33 -3.14 -17.34 -17.35
CA THR A 33 -2.39 -16.25 -16.73
C THR A 33 -3.25 -15.40 -15.80
N LEU A 34 -2.70 -15.04 -14.66
CA LEU A 34 -3.27 -14.07 -13.75
C LEU A 34 -2.34 -12.86 -13.68
N LYS A 35 -2.89 -11.66 -13.81
CA LYS A 35 -2.17 -10.42 -13.58
C LYS A 35 -3.01 -9.51 -12.70
N ALA A 36 -2.61 -9.41 -11.44
CA ALA A 36 -3.19 -8.50 -10.48
C ALA A 36 -2.28 -7.28 -10.34
N ARG A 37 -2.80 -6.11 -10.68
CA ARG A 37 -2.13 -4.84 -10.54
C ARG A 37 -2.86 -4.03 -9.48
N CYS A 38 -2.12 -3.65 -8.45
CA CYS A 38 -2.59 -2.64 -7.54
C CYS A 38 -2.18 -1.29 -8.14
N ASN A 39 -3.09 -0.67 -8.88
CA ASN A 39 -3.00 0.75 -9.18
C ASN A 39 -3.37 1.50 -7.92
N LEU A 40 -2.44 1.48 -6.98
CA LEU A 40 -2.32 2.50 -5.98
C LEU A 40 -2.30 3.83 -6.77
N PRO A 41 -3.31 4.72 -6.64
CA PRO A 41 -3.21 6.06 -7.17
C PRO A 41 -2.17 6.80 -6.31
N PHE A 42 -0.90 6.53 -6.59
CA PHE A 42 0.25 7.13 -5.93
C PHE A 42 1.14 7.75 -7.00
N GLY A 43 0.51 8.52 -7.89
CA GLY A 43 0.92 9.90 -7.95
C GLY A 43 0.29 10.57 -6.72
N PRO A 44 1.02 11.38 -5.95
CA PRO A 44 0.41 12.10 -4.85
C PRO A 44 -0.80 12.83 -5.44
N LYS A 45 -2.02 12.54 -4.92
CA LYS A 45 -3.19 13.37 -5.24
C LYS A 45 -2.73 14.81 -5.08
N ARG A 46 -3.18 15.76 -5.90
CA ARG A 46 -2.78 17.17 -5.76
C ARG A 46 -2.84 17.63 -4.29
N ASN A 47 -3.83 17.15 -3.53
CA ASN A 47 -3.98 17.38 -2.09
C ASN A 47 -2.90 16.72 -1.20
N CYS A 48 -2.38 15.55 -1.58
CA CYS A 48 -1.26 14.87 -0.91
C CYS A 48 0.07 15.59 -1.14
N LEU A 49 0.32 16.13 -2.34
CA LEU A 49 1.52 16.98 -2.59
C LEU A 49 1.48 18.21 -1.68
N TRP A 50 0.36 18.94 -1.68
CA TRP A 50 0.16 20.10 -0.82
C TRP A 50 0.30 19.74 0.66
N PHE A 51 -0.32 18.64 1.09
CA PHE A 51 -0.21 18.18 2.48
C PHE A 51 1.23 17.83 2.87
N CYS A 52 1.98 17.14 2.00
CA CYS A 52 3.40 16.85 2.24
C CYS A 52 4.23 18.14 2.29
N ALA A 53 4.01 19.07 1.36
CA ALA A 53 4.69 20.35 1.34
C ALA A 53 4.42 21.16 2.62
N VAL A 54 3.16 21.20 3.09
CA VAL A 54 2.79 21.87 4.34
C VAL A 54 3.46 21.21 5.55
N ILE A 55 3.49 19.87 5.62
CA ILE A 55 4.15 19.15 6.72
C ILE A 55 5.66 19.41 6.72
N VAL A 56 6.31 19.29 5.57
CA VAL A 56 7.77 19.48 5.45
C VAL A 56 8.14 20.94 5.74
N SER A 57 7.42 21.89 5.17
CA SER A 57 7.63 23.32 5.42
C SER A 57 7.36 23.69 6.88
N GLY A 58 6.31 23.14 7.49
CA GLY A 58 6.00 23.35 8.91
C GLY A 58 7.08 22.79 9.84
N ALA A 59 7.59 21.59 9.55
CA ALA A 59 8.68 20.98 10.32
C ALA A 59 10.01 21.74 10.16
N ALA A 60 10.31 22.22 8.94
CA ALA A 60 11.48 23.07 8.70
C ALA A 60 11.35 24.42 9.42
N TRP A 61 10.16 25.03 9.39
CA TRP A 61 9.86 26.28 10.09
C TRP A 61 9.97 26.14 11.61
N LEU A 62 9.41 25.07 12.19
CA LEU A 62 9.50 24.81 13.63
C LEU A 62 10.94 24.61 14.09
N ASN A 63 11.76 23.84 13.34
CA ASN A 63 13.20 23.74 13.62
C ASN A 63 13.87 25.11 13.57
N TYR A 64 13.66 25.85 12.47
CA TYR A 64 14.25 27.17 12.31
C TYR A 64 13.89 28.07 13.49
N TRP A 65 12.62 28.12 13.87
CA TRP A 65 12.15 28.93 14.99
C TRP A 65 12.74 28.48 16.33
N MET A 66 12.83 27.18 16.62
CA MET A 66 13.41 26.68 17.88
C MET A 66 14.92 26.95 18.00
N TRP A 67 15.65 26.85 16.89
CA TRP A 67 17.10 27.03 16.89
C TRP A 67 17.54 28.50 16.78
N PHE A 68 16.75 29.34 16.11
CA PHE A 68 17.07 30.75 15.83
C PHE A 68 16.20 31.77 16.56
N SER A 69 15.18 31.35 17.33
CA SER A 69 14.51 32.27 18.23
C SER A 69 15.52 32.80 19.24
N SER A 70 15.53 34.11 19.38
CA SER A 70 16.37 34.78 20.36
C SER A 70 15.78 34.55 21.75
N SER A 71 16.61 34.06 22.66
CA SER A 71 16.29 34.12 24.09
C SER A 71 16.21 35.58 24.56
N SER A 72 15.70 35.78 25.78
CA SER A 72 15.68 37.07 26.47
C SER A 72 17.07 37.74 26.54
N TYR A 73 18.14 36.96 26.41
CA TYR A 73 19.53 37.42 26.44
C TYR A 73 20.12 37.76 25.05
N ARG A 74 19.29 37.94 24.02
CA ARG A 74 19.69 38.25 22.63
C ARG A 74 20.50 37.17 21.90
N HIS A 75 20.72 36.01 22.50
CA HIS A 75 21.43 34.89 21.87
C HIS A 75 20.45 33.75 21.54
N SER A 76 20.65 33.09 20.39
CA SER A 76 19.86 31.94 19.97
C SER A 76 20.44 30.63 20.50
N SER A 77 19.63 29.57 20.58
CA SER A 77 20.05 28.24 21.04
C SER A 77 21.27 27.68 20.26
N TRP A 78 21.38 28.01 18.97
CA TRP A 78 22.53 27.66 18.14
C TRP A 78 23.83 28.35 18.59
N TRP A 79 23.74 29.61 19.03
CA TRP A 79 24.88 30.35 19.55
C TRP A 79 25.42 29.71 20.83
N TYR A 80 24.55 29.29 21.75
CA TYR A 80 24.97 28.59 22.97
C TYR A 80 25.65 27.24 22.66
N LEU A 81 25.09 26.45 21.74
CA LEU A 81 25.66 25.18 21.31
C LEU A 81 27.07 25.33 20.75
N THR A 82 27.28 26.33 19.87
CA THR A 82 28.57 26.55 19.20
C THR A 82 29.66 27.05 20.14
N HIS A 83 29.29 27.65 21.28
CA HIS A 83 30.21 28.16 22.28
C HIS A 83 30.35 27.26 23.51
N GLY A 84 29.76 26.05 23.49
CA GLY A 84 29.89 25.07 24.56
C GLY A 84 29.15 25.44 25.85
N TYR A 85 28.21 26.38 25.79
CA TYR A 85 27.38 26.76 26.93
C TYR A 85 26.13 25.90 27.00
N SER A 86 25.68 25.61 28.23
CA SER A 86 24.38 24.96 28.45
C SER A 86 23.27 25.91 27.99
N ALA A 87 22.50 25.50 26.98
CA ALA A 87 21.34 26.27 26.55
C ALA A 87 20.17 26.01 27.51
N ASP A 88 19.47 27.07 27.94
CA ASP A 88 18.36 26.99 28.91
C ASP A 88 17.17 26.12 28.44
N HIS A 89 17.06 25.88 27.13
CA HIS A 89 16.00 25.07 26.50
C HIS A 89 16.55 23.96 25.58
N PHE A 90 17.72 23.42 25.91
CA PHE A 90 18.39 22.42 25.06
C PHE A 90 17.54 21.16 24.83
N ASP A 91 16.89 20.67 25.88
CA ASP A 91 16.04 19.47 25.81
C ASP A 91 14.86 19.69 24.86
N GLU A 92 14.18 20.84 24.96
CA GLU A 92 13.06 21.21 24.09
C GLU A 92 13.48 21.27 22.61
N ALA A 93 14.66 21.85 22.34
CA ALA A 93 15.22 21.92 20.99
C ALA A 93 15.55 20.54 20.42
N ILE A 94 16.07 19.62 21.24
CA ILE A 94 16.33 18.23 20.84
C ILE A 94 15.02 17.50 20.52
N PHE A 95 14.04 17.57 21.42
CA PHE A 95 12.74 16.92 21.21
C PHE A 95 12.04 17.48 19.96
N GLY A 96 12.06 18.80 19.77
CA GLY A 96 11.52 19.45 18.58
C GLY A 96 12.21 19.04 17.28
N THR A 97 13.54 18.88 17.32
CA THR A 97 14.32 18.39 16.18
C THR A 97 13.97 16.95 15.84
N ALA A 98 13.88 16.07 16.85
CA ALA A 98 13.51 14.67 16.68
C ALA A 98 12.09 14.52 16.08
N PHE A 99 11.11 15.29 16.60
CA PHE A 99 9.75 15.34 16.06
C PHE A 99 9.74 15.82 14.61
N SER A 100 10.51 16.85 14.29
CA SER A 100 10.54 17.40 12.94
C SER A 100 11.18 16.44 11.93
N ILE A 101 12.23 15.71 12.32
CA ILE A 101 12.80 14.64 11.50
C ILE A 101 11.74 13.56 11.25
N LEU A 102 10.96 13.18 12.26
CA LEU A 102 9.87 12.21 12.09
C LEU A 102 8.82 12.72 11.09
N PHE A 103 8.41 13.98 11.18
CA PHE A 103 7.46 14.59 10.24
C PHE A 103 8.01 14.67 8.81
N VAL A 104 9.30 15.00 8.65
CA VAL A 104 9.97 14.99 7.35
C VAL A 104 9.97 13.57 6.78
N LEU A 105 10.36 12.56 7.57
CA LEU A 105 10.33 11.16 7.13
C LEU A 105 8.90 10.70 6.77
N LEU A 106 7.88 11.16 7.50
CA LEU A 106 6.48 10.88 7.20
C LEU A 106 6.01 11.58 5.91
N GLY A 107 6.37 12.84 5.70
CA GLY A 107 6.09 13.59 4.47
C GLY A 107 6.77 12.96 3.26
N ILE A 108 8.04 12.58 3.39
CA ILE A 108 8.81 11.84 2.38
C ILE A 108 8.11 10.50 2.06
N ARG A 109 7.66 9.76 3.07
CA ARG A 109 6.92 8.50 2.88
C ARG A 109 5.63 8.68 2.09
N LEU A 110 4.93 9.80 2.29
CA LEU A 110 3.70 10.12 1.56
C LEU A 110 3.96 10.54 0.10
N LEU A 111 5.18 10.95 -0.24
CA LEU A 111 5.61 11.30 -1.60
C LEU A 111 6.11 10.10 -2.41
N CYS A 112 6.57 9.03 -1.75
CA CYS A 112 7.09 7.85 -2.45
C CYS A 112 5.99 7.14 -3.26
N PRO A 113 6.17 6.94 -4.58
CA PRO A 113 5.24 6.16 -5.38
C PRO A 113 5.22 4.71 -4.90
N ALA A 114 4.03 4.20 -4.60
CA ALA A 114 3.82 2.82 -4.20
C ALA A 114 3.08 2.09 -5.32
N GLY A 115 3.60 0.92 -5.71
CA GLY A 115 3.01 0.11 -6.77
C GLY A 115 3.39 -1.35 -6.59
N ALA A 116 2.45 -2.23 -6.87
CA ALA A 116 2.67 -3.67 -6.86
C ALA A 116 1.89 -4.34 -7.98
N ILE A 117 2.55 -5.28 -8.65
CA ILE A 117 1.99 -6.13 -9.70
C ILE A 117 2.39 -7.55 -9.36
N LEU A 118 1.40 -8.44 -9.37
CA LEU A 118 1.57 -9.88 -9.31
C LEU A 118 1.15 -10.43 -10.66
N SER A 119 2.09 -10.99 -11.41
CA SER A 119 1.80 -11.75 -12.62
C SER A 119 2.16 -13.20 -12.37
N CYS A 120 1.28 -14.09 -12.78
CA CYS A 120 1.41 -15.52 -12.57
C CYS A 120 1.02 -16.26 -13.84
N THR A 121 1.86 -17.21 -14.22
CA THR A 121 1.57 -18.26 -15.19
C THR A 121 1.62 -19.60 -14.47
N ARG A 122 1.31 -20.70 -15.15
CA ARG A 122 1.43 -22.05 -14.55
C ARG A 122 2.87 -22.42 -14.14
N SER A 123 3.87 -21.83 -14.79
CA SER A 123 5.28 -22.15 -14.57
C SER A 123 6.02 -21.10 -13.75
N GLN A 124 5.53 -19.87 -13.68
CA GLN A 124 6.26 -18.75 -13.07
C GLN A 124 5.36 -17.80 -12.29
N VAL A 125 5.90 -17.31 -11.18
CA VAL A 125 5.34 -16.23 -10.37
C VAL A 125 6.26 -15.03 -10.45
N THR A 126 5.77 -13.94 -11.03
CA THR A 126 6.48 -12.67 -11.14
C THR A 126 5.85 -11.64 -10.21
N THR A 127 6.68 -11.07 -9.34
CA THR A 127 6.32 -9.94 -8.48
C THR A 127 7.09 -8.71 -8.90
N THR A 128 6.39 -7.64 -9.23
CA THR A 128 6.97 -6.35 -9.59
C THR A 128 6.48 -5.32 -8.61
N ARG A 129 7.38 -4.61 -7.94
CA ARG A 129 7.02 -3.60 -6.95
C ARG A 129 7.95 -2.40 -6.98
N ILE A 130 7.43 -1.24 -6.61
CA ILE A 130 8.27 -0.10 -6.26
C ILE A 130 8.64 -0.24 -4.77
N PRO A 131 9.93 -0.34 -4.41
CA PRO A 131 10.35 -0.37 -3.02
C PRO A 131 9.92 0.91 -2.30
N TRP A 132 9.55 0.81 -1.02
CA TRP A 132 9.08 1.96 -0.22
C TRP A 132 10.12 3.09 -0.09
N TYR A 133 11.41 2.76 -0.26
CA TYR A 133 12.53 3.71 -0.22
C TYR A 133 12.92 4.27 -1.61
N SER A 134 12.22 3.89 -2.68
CA SER A 134 12.59 4.28 -4.04
C SER A 134 11.97 5.63 -4.43
N PHE A 135 12.75 6.70 -4.27
CA PHE A 135 12.36 8.06 -4.72
C PHE A 135 12.19 8.20 -6.23
N THR A 136 12.94 7.42 -7.01
CA THR A 136 12.89 7.45 -8.48
C THR A 136 11.70 6.67 -9.05
N GLY A 137 10.91 6.01 -8.20
CA GLY A 137 9.81 5.14 -8.65
C GLY A 137 10.27 3.92 -9.47
N ARG A 138 11.55 3.52 -9.35
CA ARG A 138 12.07 2.37 -10.09
C ARG A 138 11.36 1.09 -9.68
N TRP A 139 10.76 0.42 -10.66
CA TRP A 139 10.17 -0.90 -10.46
C TRP A 139 11.26 -1.96 -10.29
N VAL A 140 11.08 -2.80 -9.27
CA VAL A 140 11.91 -3.97 -9.03
C VAL A 140 11.07 -5.20 -9.31
N THR A 141 11.47 -5.95 -10.34
CA THR A 141 10.84 -7.21 -10.75
C THR A 141 11.63 -8.39 -10.18
N ARG A 142 10.92 -9.38 -9.67
CA ARG A 142 11.46 -10.67 -9.25
C ARG A 142 10.57 -11.78 -9.74
N THR A 143 11.15 -12.73 -10.46
CA THR A 143 10.48 -13.90 -11.01
C THR A 143 10.97 -15.13 -10.28
N TYR A 144 10.05 -16.05 -10.00
CA TYR A 144 10.27 -17.29 -9.30
C TYR A 144 9.58 -18.41 -10.08
N GLU A 145 10.13 -19.62 -10.05
CA GLU A 145 9.46 -20.79 -10.60
C GLU A 145 8.26 -21.17 -9.73
N ALA A 146 7.14 -21.55 -10.34
CA ALA A 146 5.91 -21.86 -9.61
C ALA A 146 6.10 -23.01 -8.61
N ILE A 147 6.99 -23.96 -8.91
CA ILE A 147 7.32 -25.09 -8.02
C ILE A 147 7.99 -24.65 -6.71
N ASP A 148 8.74 -23.55 -6.75
CA ASP A 148 9.42 -22.98 -5.59
C ASP A 148 8.49 -22.14 -4.71
N VAL A 149 7.29 -21.84 -5.20
CA VAL A 149 6.34 -20.93 -4.56
C VAL A 149 5.19 -21.69 -3.90
N SER A 150 4.98 -21.44 -2.61
CA SER A 150 3.92 -22.12 -1.84
C SER A 150 3.24 -21.25 -0.79
N GLY A 151 2.12 -21.73 -0.26
CA GLY A 151 1.44 -21.16 0.88
C GLY A 151 0.89 -19.75 0.67
N PHE A 152 0.32 -19.46 -0.50
CA PHE A 152 -0.35 -18.18 -0.76
C PHE A 152 -1.55 -18.00 0.15
N ARG A 153 -1.54 -16.94 0.97
CA ARG A 153 -2.62 -16.66 1.93
C ARG A 153 -2.79 -15.18 2.21
N LEU A 154 -4.02 -14.77 2.53
CA LEU A 154 -4.28 -13.44 3.05
C LEU A 154 -3.78 -13.35 4.50
N LYS A 155 -2.96 -12.34 4.80
CA LYS A 155 -2.47 -12.08 6.14
C LYS A 155 -2.88 -10.69 6.59
N TYR A 156 -3.38 -10.61 7.83
CA TYR A 156 -3.60 -9.36 8.55
C TYR A 156 -2.28 -8.87 9.15
N PHE A 157 -2.00 -7.58 8.99
CA PHE A 157 -0.77 -6.94 9.46
C PHE A 157 -1.00 -5.87 10.54
N GLY A 158 -2.24 -5.43 10.73
CA GLY A 158 -2.57 -4.42 11.74
C GLY A 158 -3.82 -3.64 11.37
N SER A 159 -4.18 -2.68 12.21
CA SER A 159 -5.23 -1.69 11.91
C SER A 159 -4.58 -0.33 11.89
N SER A 160 -4.84 0.45 10.85
CA SER A 160 -4.44 1.85 10.75
C SER A 160 -5.69 2.68 10.54
N THR A 161 -5.89 3.71 11.35
CA THR A 161 -7.03 4.64 11.20
C THR A 161 -8.39 3.93 11.11
N GLY A 162 -8.63 2.93 11.97
CA GLY A 162 -9.87 2.14 11.98
C GLY A 162 -10.03 1.16 10.81
N ARG A 163 -9.06 1.07 9.89
CA ARG A 163 -9.08 0.16 8.74
C ARG A 163 -8.09 -0.98 8.92
N SER A 164 -8.58 -2.19 8.72
CA SER A 164 -7.74 -3.39 8.73
C SER A 164 -6.80 -3.43 7.54
N VAL A 165 -5.51 -3.60 7.81
CA VAL A 165 -4.40 -3.65 6.84
C VAL A 165 -4.12 -5.11 6.51
N TYR A 166 -4.40 -5.50 5.26
CA TYR A 166 -4.16 -6.85 4.76
C TYR A 166 -3.08 -6.89 3.68
N GLY A 167 -2.55 -8.07 3.40
CA GLY A 167 -1.63 -8.33 2.29
C GLY A 167 -1.54 -9.82 1.98
N ILE A 168 -1.03 -10.17 0.80
CA ILE A 168 -0.83 -11.58 0.41
C ILE A 168 0.58 -12.01 0.86
N ARG A 169 0.65 -13.08 1.65
CA ARG A 169 1.90 -13.72 2.07
C ARG A 169 2.04 -15.05 1.36
N PHE A 170 3.26 -15.36 0.93
CA PHE A 170 3.63 -16.64 0.33
C PHE A 170 5.08 -16.98 0.69
N TYR A 171 5.54 -18.16 0.32
CA TYR A 171 6.90 -18.64 0.52
C TYR A 171 7.56 -18.87 -0.82
N VAL A 172 8.86 -18.57 -0.91
CA VAL A 172 9.71 -18.91 -2.06
C VAL A 172 10.95 -19.59 -1.49
N ASN A 173 11.19 -20.86 -1.82
CA ASN A 173 12.32 -21.62 -1.30
C ASN A 173 12.45 -21.52 0.23
N GLY A 174 11.31 -21.73 0.92
CA GLY A 174 11.17 -21.61 2.38
C GLY A 174 11.20 -20.19 2.94
N ARG A 175 11.53 -19.16 2.13
CA ARG A 175 11.62 -17.77 2.58
C ARG A 175 10.28 -17.05 2.42
N LYS A 176 9.82 -16.42 3.51
CA LYS A 176 8.59 -15.62 3.52
C LYS A 176 8.71 -14.41 2.59
N LYS A 177 7.71 -14.21 1.74
CA LYS A 177 7.53 -13.04 0.87
C LYS A 177 6.13 -12.47 1.07
N THR A 178 5.98 -11.18 0.77
CA THR A 178 4.73 -10.46 0.91
C THR A 178 4.51 -9.49 -0.25
N ILE A 179 3.28 -9.42 -0.74
CA ILE A 179 2.85 -8.49 -1.79
C ILE A 179 1.52 -7.84 -1.41
N PHE A 180 1.25 -6.66 -1.97
CA PHE A 180 0.05 -5.85 -1.69
C PHE A 180 -0.16 -5.50 -0.21
N HIS A 181 0.92 -5.25 0.52
CA HIS A 181 0.85 -4.93 1.95
C HIS A 181 0.11 -3.61 2.19
N GLY A 182 -1.02 -3.68 2.91
CA GLY A 182 -1.87 -2.54 3.24
C GLY A 182 -2.65 -1.96 2.09
N SER A 183 -2.56 -2.59 0.92
CA SER A 183 -3.21 -2.09 -0.28
C SER A 183 -4.34 -3.00 -0.75
N ILE A 184 -4.56 -4.19 -0.15
CA ILE A 184 -5.55 -5.16 -0.60
C ILE A 184 -6.70 -5.33 0.38
N GLU A 185 -7.92 -5.36 -0.16
CA GLU A 185 -9.14 -5.65 0.59
C GLU A 185 -9.46 -7.18 0.53
N PRO A 186 -10.16 -7.73 1.54
CA PRO A 186 -10.44 -9.17 1.58
C PRO A 186 -11.14 -9.76 0.34
N PRO A 187 -12.17 -9.10 -0.25
CA PRO A 187 -12.83 -9.61 -1.46
C PRO A 187 -11.89 -9.72 -2.67
N GLU A 188 -11.01 -8.74 -2.88
CA GLU A 188 -10.03 -8.70 -3.96
C GLU A 188 -8.95 -9.76 -3.74
N ALA A 189 -8.47 -9.90 -2.50
CA ALA A 189 -7.55 -10.97 -2.13
C ALA A 189 -8.14 -12.35 -2.41
N TYR A 190 -9.41 -12.57 -2.07
CA TYR A 190 -10.08 -13.83 -2.34
C TYR A 190 -10.13 -14.15 -3.85
N ARG A 191 -10.45 -13.17 -4.70
CA ARG A 191 -10.45 -13.35 -6.16
C ARG A 191 -9.07 -13.73 -6.69
N ILE A 192 -8.01 -13.07 -6.21
CA ILE A 192 -6.62 -13.37 -6.59
C ILE A 192 -6.24 -14.79 -6.14
N LEU A 193 -6.49 -15.12 -4.86
CA LEU A 193 -6.17 -16.43 -4.30
C LEU A 193 -6.91 -17.57 -5.00
N LEU A 194 -8.19 -17.38 -5.32
CA LEU A 194 -8.98 -18.37 -6.07
C LEU A 194 -8.40 -18.59 -7.48
N ARG A 195 -7.95 -17.52 -8.15
CA ARG A 195 -7.31 -17.63 -9.47
C ARG A 195 -5.93 -18.28 -9.41
N LEU A 196 -5.12 -17.97 -8.39
CA LEU A 196 -3.85 -18.66 -8.16
C LEU A 196 -4.07 -20.16 -7.94
N LYS A 197 -5.09 -20.53 -7.18
CA LYS A 197 -5.47 -21.93 -6.96
C LYS A 197 -5.84 -22.61 -8.28
N ASN A 198 -6.61 -21.94 -9.13
CA ASN A 198 -6.99 -22.47 -10.45
C ASN A 198 -5.79 -22.62 -11.41
N LEU A 199 -4.71 -21.86 -11.21
CA LEU A 199 -3.46 -22.01 -11.96
C LEU A 199 -2.58 -23.16 -11.43
N GLY A 200 -3.02 -23.88 -10.40
CA GLY A 200 -2.30 -25.02 -9.81
C GLY A 200 -1.30 -24.65 -8.72
N LEU A 201 -1.31 -23.40 -8.24
CA LEU A 201 -0.46 -22.99 -7.11
C LEU A 201 -1.03 -23.42 -5.77
N ASP A 202 -0.13 -23.64 -4.80
CA ASP A 202 -0.50 -23.97 -3.42
C ASP A 202 -1.12 -22.76 -2.71
N VAL A 203 -2.45 -22.82 -2.60
CA VAL A 203 -3.30 -21.86 -1.89
C VAL A 203 -4.08 -22.64 -0.82
N PRO A 204 -3.65 -22.63 0.45
CA PRO A 204 -4.37 -23.29 1.52
C PRO A 204 -5.77 -22.70 1.70
N ALA A 205 -6.75 -23.56 1.98
CA ALA A 205 -8.10 -23.12 2.33
C ALA A 205 -8.07 -22.38 3.68
N ASP A 206 -8.49 -21.11 3.69
CA ASP A 206 -8.62 -20.32 4.91
C ASP A 206 -10.11 -20.07 5.20
N PRO A 207 -10.72 -20.76 6.18
CA PRO A 207 -12.13 -20.55 6.51
C PRO A 207 -12.41 -19.13 7.04
N LYS A 208 -11.40 -18.47 7.63
CA LYS A 208 -11.52 -17.08 8.12
C LYS A 208 -11.50 -16.07 6.98
N LEU A 209 -11.06 -16.46 5.79
CA LEU A 209 -11.09 -15.59 4.62
C LEU A 209 -12.53 -15.37 4.16
N LEU A 210 -13.36 -16.42 4.12
CA LEU A 210 -14.76 -16.31 3.69
C LEU A 210 -15.58 -15.40 4.60
N SER A 211 -15.40 -15.50 5.92
CA SER A 211 -16.07 -14.60 6.86
C SER A 211 -15.65 -13.15 6.67
N ARG A 212 -14.35 -12.88 6.45
CA ARG A 212 -13.83 -11.53 6.15
C ARG A 212 -14.34 -10.97 4.83
N VAL A 213 -14.49 -11.82 3.81
CA VAL A 213 -15.09 -11.43 2.52
C VAL A 213 -16.55 -11.06 2.73
N LYS A 214 -17.31 -11.85 3.50
CA LYS A 214 -18.72 -11.56 3.80
C LYS A 214 -18.88 -10.22 4.51
N ILE A 215 -18.08 -9.96 5.55
CA ILE A 215 -18.08 -8.67 6.27
C ILE A 215 -17.72 -7.54 5.30
N GLY A 216 -16.62 -7.67 4.56
CA GLY A 216 -16.17 -6.65 3.62
C GLY A 216 -17.20 -6.33 2.54
N LEU A 217 -18.01 -7.31 2.09
CA LEU A 217 -19.11 -7.10 1.15
C LEU A 217 -20.33 -6.43 1.78
N LEU A 218 -20.65 -6.73 3.04
CA LEU A 218 -21.72 -6.07 3.80
C LEU A 218 -21.41 -4.59 4.00
N ASP A 219 -20.20 -4.26 4.44
CA ASP A 219 -19.74 -2.87 4.60
C ASP A 219 -19.85 -2.09 3.27
N ARG A 220 -19.64 -2.74 2.11
CA ARG A 220 -19.85 -2.07 0.80
C ARG A 220 -21.32 -1.73 0.55
N LYS A 221 -22.22 -2.64 0.89
CA LYS A 221 -23.66 -2.45 0.68
C LYS A 221 -24.20 -1.34 1.58
N GLU A 222 -23.75 -1.31 2.83
CA GLU A 222 -24.11 -0.26 3.79
C GLU A 222 -23.63 1.12 3.31
N ASP A 223 -22.36 1.24 2.91
CA ASP A 223 -21.82 2.47 2.33
C ASP A 223 -22.58 2.94 1.07
N GLU A 224 -23.00 2.01 0.20
CA GLU A 224 -23.80 2.34 -0.99
C GLU A 224 -25.21 2.80 -0.62
N LEU A 225 -25.81 2.20 0.41
CA LEU A 225 -27.13 2.58 0.91
C LEU A 225 -27.08 3.98 1.53
N ASP A 226 -26.10 4.25 2.38
CA ASP A 226 -25.84 5.54 3.01
C ASP A 226 -25.66 6.66 1.98
N ARG A 227 -24.94 6.39 0.89
CA ARG A 227 -24.79 7.35 -0.20
C ARG A 227 -26.10 7.64 -0.92
N ARG A 228 -26.96 6.63 -1.11
CA ARG A 228 -28.26 6.81 -1.74
C ARG A 228 -29.22 7.60 -0.85
N MET A 229 -29.11 7.47 0.47
CA MET A 229 -29.95 8.21 1.42
C MET A 229 -29.55 9.68 1.61
N ARG A 230 -28.34 10.08 1.18
CA ARG A 230 -27.86 11.47 1.24
C ARG A 230 -28.16 12.29 -0.03
N ILE A 231 -28.79 11.68 -1.03
CA ILE A 231 -29.24 12.32 -2.28
C ILE A 231 -30.76 12.46 -2.17
#